data_AF-A0AA97BHG8-F1
#
_entry.id   AF-A0AA97BHG8-F1
#
_cell.length_a   1.000
_cell.length_b   1.000
_cell.length_c   1.000
_cell.angle_alpha   90.00
_cell.angle_beta   90.00
_cell.angle_gamma   90.00
#
_symmetry.space_group_name_H-M   'P 1'
#
loop_
_entity.id
_entity.type
_entity.pdbx_description
1 polymer ?
#
loop_
_entity_poly.entity_id
_entity_poly.type
_entity_poly.pdbx_seq_one_letter_code
_entity_poly.pdbx_strand_id
1 'polypeptide(L)'
;MVGKRIHREIKTIEKMIKIYEKAYPAPLESPDFYQKLFSYAVNRLEKCRYGEEKPACKQCPIHCYQPKMREQMKLVMRWAGPKMLIHHPILAIRHLIDDRKPVPDLPTKVNKRTARKQEPR
;
A
#
# COMPACT_ATOMS: atom_id res chain seq x y z
N MET A 1 0.26 16.75 -3.79
CA MET A 1 -1.06 16.21 -3.41
C MET A 1 -1.07 14.72 -3.73
N VAL A 2 -1.53 13.88 -2.80
CA VAL A 2 -1.70 12.43 -3.03
C VAL A 2 -2.77 12.23 -4.11
N GLY A 3 -2.47 11.48 -5.17
CA GLY A 3 -3.40 11.33 -6.28
C GLY A 3 -4.60 10.44 -5.96
N LYS A 4 -5.55 10.39 -6.89
CA LYS A 4 -6.87 9.76 -6.69
C LYS A 4 -6.75 8.26 -6.44
N ARG A 5 -5.81 7.56 -7.05
CA ARG A 5 -5.62 6.12 -6.89
C ARG A 5 -5.05 5.79 -5.51
N ILE A 6 -4.00 6.48 -5.07
CA ILE A 6 -3.43 6.25 -3.74
C ILE A 6 -4.46 6.55 -2.65
N HIS A 7 -5.29 7.59 -2.82
CA HIS A 7 -6.39 7.87 -1.90
C HIS A 7 -7.40 6.71 -1.80
N ARG A 8 -7.69 6.01 -2.91
CA ARG A 8 -8.55 4.82 -2.89
C ARG A 8 -7.88 3.65 -2.19
N GLU A 9 -6.58 3.45 -2.37
CA GLU A 9 -5.84 2.41 -1.64
C GLU A 9 -5.85 2.67 -0.14
N ILE A 10 -5.62 3.92 0.30
CA ILE A 10 -5.71 4.31 1.71
C ILE A 10 -7.09 3.97 2.28
N LYS A 11 -8.16 4.39 1.61
CA LYS A 11 -9.55 4.07 2.01
C LYS A 11 -9.81 2.56 2.06
N THR A 12 -9.27 1.81 1.12
CA THR A 12 -9.42 0.35 1.07
C THR A 12 -8.77 -0.31 2.28
N ILE A 13 -7.52 0.07 2.60
CA ILE A 13 -6.81 -0.45 3.76
C ILE A 13 -7.53 -0.08 5.06
N GLU A 14 -8.01 1.17 5.18
CA GLU A 14 -8.77 1.61 6.36
C GLU A 14 -9.99 0.71 6.61
N LYS A 15 -10.78 0.43 5.56
CA LYS A 15 -11.96 -0.44 5.67
C LYS A 15 -11.60 -1.89 5.96
N MET A 16 -10.54 -2.41 5.32
CA MET A 16 -10.07 -3.78 5.58
C MET A 16 -9.63 -3.95 7.04
N ILE A 17 -8.88 -2.98 7.59
CA ILE A 17 -8.45 -3.01 8.99
C ILE A 17 -9.66 -2.97 9.92
N LYS A 18 -10.61 -2.05 9.70
CA LYS A 18 -11.83 -1.94 10.52
C LYS A 18 -12.68 -3.21 10.49
N ILE A 19 -12.75 -3.91 9.35
CA ILE A 19 -13.45 -5.18 9.23
C ILE A 19 -12.72 -6.27 10.02
N TYR A 20 -11.39 -6.32 9.95
CA TYR A 20 -10.57 -7.28 10.67
C TYR A 20 -10.61 -7.07 12.19
N GLU A 21 -10.49 -5.82 12.64
CA GLU A 21 -10.54 -5.42 14.05
C GLU A 21 -11.82 -5.85 14.76
N LYS A 22 -12.96 -5.87 14.05
CA LYS A 22 -14.23 -6.36 14.60
C LYS A 22 -14.20 -7.85 14.96
N ALA A 23 -13.41 -8.66 14.26
CA ALA A 23 -13.28 -10.09 14.52
C ALA A 23 -12.09 -10.41 15.43
N TYR A 24 -11.05 -9.58 15.36
CA TYR A 24 -9.83 -9.71 16.16
C TYR A 24 -9.57 -8.38 16.84
N PRO A 25 -9.97 -8.20 18.11
CA PRO A 25 -9.67 -6.98 18.85
C PRO A 25 -8.17 -6.76 19.04
N ALA A 26 -7.77 -5.52 19.28
CA ALA A 26 -6.37 -5.19 19.55
C ALA A 26 -5.89 -5.88 20.84
N PRO A 27 -4.62 -6.34 20.90
CA PRO A 27 -4.05 -6.88 22.14
C PRO A 27 -4.07 -5.83 23.25
N LEU A 28 -4.30 -6.24 24.49
CA LEU A 28 -4.32 -5.34 25.66
C LEU A 28 -2.99 -4.59 25.84
N GLU A 29 -1.87 -5.24 25.51
CA GLU A 29 -0.53 -4.64 25.57
C GLU A 29 -0.27 -3.61 24.46
N SER A 30 -1.10 -3.59 23.42
CA SER A 30 -0.96 -2.70 22.26
C SER A 30 -2.32 -2.25 21.73
N PRO A 31 -3.06 -1.41 22.47
CA PRO A 31 -4.39 -0.96 22.08
C PRO A 31 -4.37 -0.13 20.79
N ASP A 32 -3.23 0.48 20.46
CA ASP A 32 -3.03 1.29 19.26
C ASP A 32 -2.49 0.49 18.06
N PHE A 33 -2.51 -0.85 18.14
CA PHE A 33 -1.99 -1.74 17.09
C PHE A 33 -2.53 -1.43 15.69
N TYR A 34 -3.85 -1.31 15.55
CA TYR A 34 -4.49 -1.04 14.25
C TYR A 34 -4.21 0.37 13.74
N GLN A 35 -4.16 1.35 14.63
CA GLN A 35 -3.80 2.72 14.29
C GLN A 35 -2.35 2.80 13.80
N LYS A 36 -1.41 2.12 14.47
CA LYS A 36 -0.01 1.99 14.04
C LYS A 36 0.10 1.30 12.69
N LEU A 37 -0.61 0.20 12.48
CA LEU A 37 -0.61 -0.55 11.22
C LEU A 37 -1.15 0.32 10.06
N PHE A 38 -2.26 1.03 10.28
CA PHE A 38 -2.83 1.94 9.30
C PHE A 38 -1.90 3.10 8.97
N SER A 39 -1.36 3.78 9.98
CA SER A 39 -0.45 4.92 9.82
C SER A 39 0.82 4.52 9.08
N TYR A 40 1.35 3.32 9.37
CA TYR A 40 2.47 2.74 8.65
C TYR A 40 2.15 2.54 7.16
N ALA A 41 0.97 1.97 6.86
CA ALA A 41 0.54 1.72 5.50
C ALA A 41 0.37 3.03 4.70
N VAL A 42 -0.27 4.04 5.30
CA VAL A 42 -0.42 5.39 4.71
C VAL A 42 0.94 5.99 4.40
N ASN A 43 1.89 5.98 5.34
CA ASN A 43 3.23 6.52 5.12
C ASN A 43 3.96 5.86 3.94
N ARG A 44 3.76 4.54 3.75
CA ARG A 44 4.35 3.80 2.62
C ARG A 44 3.67 4.09 1.30
N LEU A 45 2.37 4.33 1.30
CA LEU A 45 1.61 4.70 0.11
C LEU A 45 1.96 6.12 -0.36
N GLU A 46 2.03 7.08 0.56
CA GLU A 46 2.39 8.47 0.27
C GLU A 46 3.82 8.62 -0.27
N LYS A 47 4.75 7.80 0.23
CA LYS A 47 6.17 7.81 -0.19
C LYS A 47 6.49 6.78 -1.27
N CYS A 48 5.47 6.22 -1.93
CA CYS A 48 5.65 5.22 -2.96
C CYS A 48 6.42 5.80 -4.16
N ARG A 49 7.51 5.16 -4.59
CA ARG A 49 8.30 5.62 -5.74
C ARG A 49 7.54 5.62 -7.06
N TYR A 50 6.55 4.75 -7.17
CA TYR A 50 5.69 4.66 -8.35
C TYR A 50 4.52 5.65 -8.34
N GLY A 51 4.24 6.31 -7.21
CA GLY A 51 3.10 7.23 -7.09
C GLY A 51 1.78 6.61 -7.56
N GLU A 52 1.07 7.29 -8.46
CA GLU A 52 -0.22 6.85 -9.02
C GLU A 52 -0.10 5.63 -9.95
N GLU A 53 1.09 5.35 -10.48
CA GLU A 53 1.33 4.19 -11.34
C GLU A 53 1.68 2.93 -10.54
N LYS A 54 1.63 3.01 -9.20
CA LYS A 54 1.91 1.90 -8.29
C LYS A 54 1.28 0.57 -8.73
N PRO A 55 2.07 -0.52 -8.85
CA PRO A 55 1.50 -1.86 -9.01
C PRO A 55 0.88 -2.37 -7.72
N ALA A 56 0.09 -3.43 -7.82
CA ALA A 56 -0.42 -4.13 -6.64
C ALA A 56 0.71 -4.43 -5.64
N CYS A 57 0.51 -4.16 -4.34
CA CYS A 57 1.54 -4.34 -3.31
C CYS A 57 2.12 -5.76 -3.28
N LYS A 58 1.33 -6.77 -3.66
CA LYS A 58 1.74 -8.18 -3.78
C LYS A 58 2.77 -8.44 -4.89
N GLN A 59 2.73 -7.66 -5.96
CA GLN A 59 3.58 -7.80 -7.15
C GLN A 59 4.67 -6.72 -7.23
N CYS A 60 4.70 -5.78 -6.27
CA CYS A 60 5.68 -4.72 -6.25
C CYS A 60 7.10 -5.28 -6.09
N PRO A 61 8.04 -4.97 -7.01
CA PRO A 61 9.43 -5.44 -6.92
C PRO A 61 10.21 -4.75 -5.79
N ILE A 62 9.68 -3.66 -5.24
CA ILE A 62 10.29 -2.92 -4.14
C ILE A 62 9.83 -3.49 -2.79
N HIS A 63 10.78 -4.02 -2.02
CA HIS A 63 10.59 -4.39 -0.63
C HIS A 63 10.51 -3.14 0.27
N CYS A 64 9.34 -2.51 0.32
CA CYS A 64 9.10 -1.27 1.07
C CYS A 64 8.55 -1.51 2.50
N TYR A 65 7.94 -2.67 2.75
CA TYR A 65 7.40 -3.03 4.07
C TYR A 65 8.43 -3.80 4.88
N GLN A 66 8.52 -3.49 6.18
CA GLN A 66 9.23 -4.34 7.13
C GLN A 66 8.54 -5.71 7.20
N PRO A 67 9.30 -6.83 7.34
CA PRO A 67 8.74 -8.18 7.32
C PRO A 67 7.54 -8.37 8.27
N LYS A 68 7.69 -7.96 9.54
CA LYS A 68 6.64 -8.03 10.56
C LYS A 68 5.36 -7.28 10.15
N MET A 69 5.48 -6.02 9.70
CA MET A 69 4.32 -5.23 9.25
C MET A 69 3.69 -5.80 7.98
N ARG A 70 4.50 -6.42 7.10
CA ARG A 70 4.03 -7.05 5.87
C ARG A 70 3.17 -8.26 6.17
N GLU A 71 3.56 -9.09 7.12
CA GLU A 71 2.80 -10.26 7.55
C GLU A 71 1.45 -9.85 8.15
N GLN A 72 1.46 -8.85 9.05
CA GLN A 72 0.21 -8.33 9.63
C GLN A 72 -0.74 -7.79 8.55
N MET A 73 -0.22 -7.02 7.60
CA MET A 73 -1.04 -6.51 6.49
C MET A 73 -1.56 -7.64 5.59
N LYS A 74 -0.76 -8.68 5.33
CA LYS A 74 -1.19 -9.86 4.56
C LYS A 74 -2.33 -10.60 5.27
N LEU A 75 -2.27 -10.75 6.59
CA LEU A 75 -3.34 -11.37 7.37
C LEU A 75 -4.64 -10.58 7.22
N VAL A 76 -4.59 -9.27 7.42
CA VAL A 76 -5.73 -8.36 7.23
C VAL A 76 -6.28 -8.48 5.81
N MET A 77 -5.44 -8.35 4.78
CA MET A 77 -5.87 -8.43 3.38
C MET A 77 -6.50 -9.78 3.04
N ARG A 78 -5.91 -10.90 3.50
CA ARG A 78 -6.43 -12.25 3.23
C ARG A 78 -7.78 -12.48 3.89
N TRP A 79 -7.97 -11.99 5.12
CA TRP A 79 -9.20 -12.24 5.88
C TRP A 79 -10.32 -11.26 5.53
N ALA A 80 -9.99 -9.97 5.40
CA ALA A 80 -10.95 -8.90 5.12
C ALA A 80 -11.23 -8.74 3.61
N GLY A 81 -10.30 -9.13 2.73
CA GLY A 81 -10.44 -9.00 1.28
C GLY A 81 -11.73 -9.60 0.71
N PRO A 82 -12.04 -10.89 0.95
CA PRO A 82 -13.29 -11.49 0.50
C PRO A 82 -14.53 -10.80 1.11
N LYS A 83 -14.43 -10.31 2.35
CA LYS A 83 -15.53 -9.65 3.08
C LYS A 83 -15.77 -8.20 2.64
N MET A 84 -14.77 -7.57 2.02
CA MET A 84 -14.92 -6.25 1.40
C MET A 84 -15.96 -6.26 0.28
N LEU A 85 -16.17 -7.39 -0.41
CA LEU A 85 -17.23 -7.50 -1.42
C LEU A 85 -18.63 -7.40 -0.81
N ILE A 86 -18.80 -7.84 0.44
CA ILE A 86 -20.09 -7.81 1.15
C ILE A 86 -20.35 -6.41 1.72
N HIS A 87 -19.35 -5.79 2.35
CA HIS A 87 -19.52 -4.49 3.01
C HIS A 87 -19.33 -3.28 2.08
N HIS A 88 -18.44 -3.39 1.09
CA HIS A 88 -18.02 -2.29 0.22
C HIS A 88 -17.79 -2.76 -1.23
N PRO A 89 -18.83 -3.31 -1.90
CA PRO A 89 -18.69 -3.99 -3.19
C PRO A 89 -18.01 -3.16 -4.28
N ILE A 90 -18.41 -1.89 -4.43
CA ILE A 90 -17.85 -0.99 -5.47
C ILE A 90 -16.37 -0.72 -5.22
N LEU A 91 -15.96 -0.51 -3.96
CA LEU A 91 -14.57 -0.25 -3.60
C LEU A 91 -13.72 -1.52 -3.79
N ALA A 92 -14.26 -2.67 -3.38
CA ALA A 92 -13.62 -3.97 -3.52
C ALA A 92 -13.38 -4.34 -4.99
N ILE A 93 -14.39 -4.20 -5.86
CA ILE A 93 -14.26 -4.49 -7.30
C ILE A 93 -13.20 -3.58 -7.94
N ARG A 94 -13.23 -2.27 -7.67
CA ARG A 94 -12.22 -1.33 -8.17
C ARG A 94 -10.81 -1.69 -7.70
N HIS A 95 -10.67 -2.06 -6.42
CA HIS A 95 -9.39 -2.51 -5.87
C HIS A 95 -8.90 -3.78 -6.57
N LEU A 96 -9.76 -4.79 -6.77
CA LEU A 96 -9.41 -6.03 -7.48
C LEU A 96 -8.98 -5.79 -8.93
N ILE A 97 -9.61 -4.85 -9.63
CA ILE A 97 -9.20 -4.45 -11.00
C ILE A 97 -7.81 -3.79 -10.97
N ASP A 98 -7.59 -2.85 -10.05
CA ASP A 98 -6.28 -2.20 -9.87
C ASP A 98 -5.19 -3.23 -9.49
N ASP A 99 -5.56 -4.31 -8.79
CA ASP A 99 -4.71 -5.42 -8.36
C ASP A 99 -4.31 -6.40 -9.48
N ARG A 100 -4.96 -6.31 -10.64
CA ARG A 100 -4.66 -7.12 -11.84
C ARG A 100 -3.75 -6.39 -12.83
N LYS A 101 -3.42 -5.12 -12.60
CA LYS A 101 -2.54 -4.35 -13.48
C LYS A 101 -1.12 -4.94 -13.47
N PRO A 102 -0.47 -5.09 -14.64
CA PRO A 102 0.91 -5.55 -14.71
C PRO A 102 1.84 -4.57 -13.99
N VAL A 103 2.97 -5.08 -13.52
CA VAL A 103 3.99 -4.26 -12.85
C VAL A 103 4.62 -3.33 -13.89
N PRO A 104 4.52 -2.00 -13.74
CA PRO A 104 5.22 -1.09 -14.64
C PRO A 104 6.72 -1.13 -14.35
N ASP A 105 7.52 -0.82 -15.36
CA ASP A 105 8.96 -0.72 -15.23
C ASP A 105 9.34 0.29 -14.13
N LEU A 106 10.38 -0.05 -13.36
CA LEU A 106 10.90 0.84 -12.33
C LEU A 106 11.40 2.13 -12.99
N PRO A 107 11.00 3.33 -12.52
CA PRO A 107 11.53 4.57 -13.08
C PRO A 107 13.05 4.60 -12.88
N THR A 108 13.78 4.71 -13.99
CA THR A 108 15.24 4.79 -14.00
C THR A 108 15.69 6.02 -13.22
N LYS A 109 16.45 5.83 -12.14
CA LYS A 109 17.13 6.94 -11.47
C LYS A 109 18.12 7.57 -12.44
N VAL A 110 17.82 8.76 -12.96
CA VAL A 110 18.79 9.58 -13.68
C VAL A 110 19.94 9.88 -12.71
N ASN A 111 21.09 9.30 -12.98
CA ASN A 111 22.28 9.43 -12.16
C ASN A 111 22.83 10.86 -12.35
N LYS A 112 22.54 11.78 -11.42
CA LYS A 112 23.04 13.18 -11.48
C LYS A 112 24.57 13.31 -11.49
N ARG A 113 25.32 12.22 -11.27
CA ARG A 113 26.79 12.20 -11.27
C ARG A 113 27.42 12.28 -12.66
N THR A 114 26.73 11.85 -13.73
CA THR A 114 27.27 11.93 -15.10
C THR A 114 27.08 13.29 -15.76
N ALA A 115 26.14 14.13 -15.27
CA ALA A 115 25.90 15.47 -15.81
C ALA A 115 26.98 16.50 -15.42
N ARG A 116 27.81 16.24 -14.40
CA ARG A 116 28.83 17.19 -13.90
C ARG A 116 30.22 16.99 -14.51
N LYS A 117 30.38 16.07 -15.47
CA LYS A 117 31.67 15.71 -16.09
C LYS A 117 31.84 16.22 -17.54
N GLN A 118 30.87 16.96 -18.07
CA GLN A 118 30.87 17.46 -19.45
C GLN A 118 30.83 18.99 -19.55
N GLU A 119 31.36 19.72 -18.56
CA GLU A 119 31.58 21.16 -18.68
C GLU A 119 33.04 21.36 -19.12
N PRO A 120 33.32 21.70 -20.39
CA PRO A 120 34.67 22.05 -20.82
C PRO A 120 35.06 23.38 -20.16
N ARG A 121 36.30 23.42 -19.65
CA ARG A 121 36.95 24.58 -19.04
C ARG A 121 37.24 25.66 -20.08
#